data_AF-A0A920KL93-F1
#
_entry.id   AF-A0A920KL93-F1
#
_cell.length_a   1.000
_cell.length_b   1.000
_cell.length_c   1.000
_cell.angle_alpha   90.00
_cell.angle_beta   90.00
_cell.angle_gamma   90.00
#
_symmetry.space_group_name_H-M   'P 1'
#
loop_
_entity.id
_entity.type
_entity.pdbx_description
1 polymer ?
#
loop_
_entity_poly.entity_id
_entity_poly.type
_entity_poly.pdbx_seq_one_letter_code
_entity_poly.pdbx_strand_id
1 'polypeptide(L)'
;MNILLPALSPTMEQGNLVKWLVKEGQQVNSGDILAEIETDKATMELESPDDGIIQKIIVEEGAENISVNSPIAVLKVEGEDEDSSSNSIVEEKSPKSEVNISNDIQSTSVNISSIFNNQVADDKNWNEKEITMREALNKLLLRKWN
;
A
#
# COMPACT_ATOMS: atom_id res chain seq x y z
N MET A 1 13.34 2.87 -16.79
CA MET A 1 13.07 4.00 -15.87
C MET A 1 13.14 3.60 -14.37
N ASN A 2 13.76 4.40 -13.50
CA ASN A 2 13.65 4.23 -12.03
C ASN A 2 12.53 5.11 -11.49
N ILE A 3 11.64 4.55 -10.67
CA ILE A 3 10.62 5.31 -9.94
C ILE A 3 11.27 5.86 -8.66
N LEU A 4 11.32 7.18 -8.53
CA LEU A 4 11.81 7.86 -7.35
C LEU A 4 10.64 8.27 -6.44
N LEU A 5 10.90 8.38 -5.14
CA LEU A 5 9.93 8.96 -4.21
C LEU A 5 9.75 10.47 -4.53
N PRO A 6 8.55 10.92 -4.95
CA PRO A 6 8.31 12.32 -5.26
C PRO A 6 8.24 13.17 -3.98
N ALA A 7 8.61 14.44 -4.09
CA ALA A 7 8.42 15.41 -3.03
C ALA A 7 6.95 15.83 -2.98
N LEU A 8 6.19 15.29 -2.01
CA LEU A 8 4.77 15.61 -1.84
C LEU A 8 4.53 16.90 -1.03
N SER A 9 5.59 17.48 -0.46
CA SER A 9 5.55 18.75 0.27
C SER A 9 6.88 19.51 0.15
N PRO A 10 6.86 20.86 0.14
CA PRO A 10 8.08 21.67 0.06
C PRO A 10 9.06 21.49 1.22
N THR A 11 8.62 20.91 2.34
CA THR A 11 9.47 20.63 3.52
C THR A 11 9.65 19.13 3.76
N MET A 12 9.37 18.27 2.78
CA MET A 12 9.49 16.82 2.92
C MET A 12 10.94 16.39 2.68
N GLU A 13 11.54 15.73 3.67
CA GLU A 13 12.87 15.12 3.54
C GLU A 13 12.77 13.59 3.40
N GLN A 14 11.75 12.99 4.01
CA GLN A 14 11.56 11.55 4.13
C GLN A 14 10.07 11.18 4.05
N GLY A 15 9.77 9.97 3.59
CA GLY A 15 8.42 9.40 3.56
C GLY A 15 8.43 7.90 3.87
N ASN A 16 7.26 7.36 4.18
CA ASN A 16 7.05 5.95 4.49
C ASN A 16 6.14 5.33 3.44
N LEU A 17 6.49 4.15 2.94
CA LEU A 17 5.64 3.41 2.01
C LEU A 17 4.71 2.52 2.82
N VAL A 18 3.41 2.83 2.82
CA VAL A 18 2.42 2.10 3.62
C VAL A 18 2.09 0.77 2.94
N LYS A 19 1.78 0.84 1.64
CA LYS A 19 1.26 -0.32 0.92
C LYS A 19 1.46 -0.20 -0.59
N TRP A 20 1.79 -1.30 -1.23
CA TRP A 20 1.76 -1.42 -2.69
C TRP A 20 0.37 -1.87 -3.17
N LEU A 21 -0.17 -1.18 -4.16
CA LEU A 21 -1.41 -1.55 -4.86
C LEU A 21 -1.13 -2.33 -6.15
N VAL A 22 0.13 -2.34 -6.58
CA VAL A 22 0.62 -3.07 -7.76
C VAL A 22 1.64 -4.14 -7.38
N LYS A 23 1.90 -5.06 -8.31
CA LYS A 23 2.90 -6.12 -8.15
C LYS A 23 3.95 -6.09 -9.24
N GLU A 24 5.08 -6.73 -8.99
CA GLU A 24 6.08 -7.00 -10.02
C GLU A 24 5.45 -7.77 -11.20
N GLY A 25 5.74 -7.32 -12.41
CA GLY A 25 5.17 -7.82 -13.66
C GLY A 25 3.79 -7.26 -14.03
N GLN A 26 3.21 -6.36 -13.20
CA GLN A 26 1.93 -5.74 -13.52
C GLN A 26 2.11 -4.55 -14.48
N GLN A 27 1.21 -4.46 -15.46
CA GLN A 27 1.11 -3.31 -16.36
C GLN A 27 0.36 -2.17 -15.65
N VAL A 28 0.90 -0.95 -15.77
CA VAL A 28 0.39 0.28 -15.17
C VAL A 28 0.43 1.39 -16.20
N ASN A 29 -0.52 2.32 -16.14
CA ASN A 29 -0.56 3.49 -17.00
C ASN A 29 -0.15 4.76 -16.23
N SER A 30 0.26 5.80 -16.93
CA SER A 30 0.54 7.11 -16.33
C SER A 30 -0.70 7.62 -15.59
N GLY A 31 -0.51 8.01 -14.34
CA GLY A 31 -1.60 8.41 -13.44
C GLY A 31 -2.29 7.27 -12.68
N ASP A 32 -1.96 6.00 -12.94
CA ASP A 32 -2.47 4.89 -12.13
C ASP A 32 -1.83 4.89 -10.74
N ILE A 33 -2.61 4.57 -9.70
CA ILE A 33 -2.10 4.52 -8.32
C ILE A 33 -1.27 3.25 -8.11
N LEU A 34 0.02 3.43 -7.82
CA LEU A 34 0.99 2.37 -7.56
C LEU A 34 1.05 1.96 -6.09
N ALA A 35 1.07 2.94 -5.19
CA ALA A 35 1.28 2.73 -3.76
C ALA A 35 0.65 3.84 -2.92
N GLU A 36 0.52 3.59 -1.63
CA GLU A 36 0.11 4.58 -0.64
C GLU A 36 1.33 4.99 0.20
N ILE A 37 1.58 6.30 0.28
CA ILE A 37 2.71 6.89 1.00
C ILE A 37 2.17 7.67 2.19
N GLU A 38 2.73 7.44 3.36
CA GLU A 38 2.47 8.22 4.56
C GLU A 38 3.66 9.13 4.86
N THR A 39 3.37 10.37 5.20
CA THR A 39 4.33 11.38 5.60
C THR A 39 3.90 11.99 6.93
N ASP A 40 4.77 12.77 7.58
CA ASP A 40 4.46 13.48 8.83
C ASP A 40 3.23 14.41 8.73
N LYS A 41 2.82 14.81 7.51
CA LYS A 41 1.72 15.75 7.30
C LYS A 41 0.45 15.13 6.72
N ALA A 42 0.59 14.08 5.92
CA ALA A 42 -0.52 13.50 5.20
C ALA A 42 -0.17 12.11 4.66
N THR A 43 -1.21 11.33 4.42
CA THR A 43 -1.17 10.14 3.57
C THR A 43 -1.62 10.53 2.17
N MET A 44 -0.85 10.16 1.15
CA MET A 44 -1.11 10.48 -0.25
C MET A 44 -0.80 9.27 -1.13
N GLU A 45 -1.47 9.20 -2.28
CA GLU A 45 -1.24 8.15 -3.25
C GLU A 45 -0.05 8.47 -4.18
N LEU A 46 0.77 7.46 -4.45
CA LEU A 46 1.80 7.51 -5.49
C LEU A 46 1.20 7.11 -6.82
N GLU A 47 1.21 8.01 -7.79
CA GLU A 47 0.82 7.73 -9.17
C GLU A 47 2.01 7.27 -10.03
N SER A 48 1.72 6.51 -11.09
CA SER A 48 2.73 6.12 -12.07
C SER A 48 3.18 7.33 -12.86
N PRO A 49 4.49 7.61 -12.98
CA PRO A 49 4.98 8.71 -13.80
C PRO A 49 4.71 8.48 -15.29
N ASP A 50 4.82 7.24 -15.76
CA ASP A 50 4.71 6.84 -17.16
C ASP A 50 3.99 5.50 -17.30
N ASP A 51 3.61 5.17 -18.53
CA ASP A 51 3.05 3.88 -18.90
C ASP A 51 4.13 2.80 -18.96
N GLY A 52 3.88 1.62 -18.40
CA GLY A 52 4.85 0.54 -18.42
C GLY A 52 4.50 -0.67 -17.58
N ILE A 53 5.50 -1.50 -17.31
CA ILE A 53 5.39 -2.70 -16.48
C ILE A 53 6.33 -2.55 -15.28
N ILE A 54 5.83 -2.81 -14.08
CA ILE A 54 6.66 -2.83 -12.86
C ILE A 54 7.67 -3.97 -12.99
N GLN A 55 8.94 -3.65 -13.17
CA GLN A 55 9.98 -4.66 -13.37
C GLN A 55 10.42 -5.26 -12.04
N LYS A 56 10.63 -4.41 -11.03
CA LYS A 56 11.11 -4.81 -9.71
C LYS A 56 10.79 -3.77 -8.64
N ILE A 57 10.41 -4.22 -7.45
CA ILE A 57 10.24 -3.37 -6.27
C ILE A 57 11.53 -3.43 -5.44
N ILE A 58 12.11 -2.27 -5.15
CA ILE A 58 13.36 -2.16 -4.37
C ILE A 58 13.02 -1.99 -2.88
N VAL A 59 11.93 -1.27 -2.60
CA VAL A 59 11.47 -0.94 -1.26
C VAL A 59 10.14 -1.64 -1.00
N GLU A 60 10.13 -2.53 -0.01
CA GLU A 60 8.94 -3.29 0.36
C GLU A 60 7.86 -2.42 1.04
N GLU A 61 6.63 -2.94 1.11
CA GLU A 61 5.56 -2.29 1.88
C GLU A 61 5.88 -2.21 3.37
N GLY A 62 5.46 -1.13 4.01
CA GLY A 62 5.78 -0.83 5.41
C GLY A 62 7.18 -0.25 5.63
N ALA A 63 7.94 0.05 4.58
CA ALA A 63 9.26 0.65 4.71
C ALA A 63 9.18 2.11 5.18
N GLU A 64 9.94 2.44 6.21
CA GLU A 64 9.98 3.78 6.82
C GLU A 64 11.30 4.51 6.47
N ASN A 65 11.31 5.84 6.61
CA ASN A 65 12.52 6.67 6.46
C ASN A 65 13.11 6.72 5.03
N ILE A 66 12.29 6.58 4.00
CA ILE A 66 12.74 6.67 2.59
C ILE A 66 13.00 8.14 2.25
N SER A 67 14.22 8.49 1.86
CA SER A 67 14.53 9.88 1.50
C SER A 67 13.88 10.28 0.17
N VAL A 68 13.45 11.54 0.05
CA VAL A 68 12.93 12.09 -1.21
C VAL A 68 13.97 11.96 -2.32
N ASN A 69 13.52 11.70 -3.56
CA ASN A 69 14.36 11.37 -4.73
C ASN A 69 15.12 10.03 -4.62
N SER A 70 14.80 9.17 -3.66
CA SER A 70 15.38 7.81 -3.61
C SER A 70 14.62 6.85 -4.53
N PRO A 71 15.32 5.91 -5.19
CA PRO A 71 14.67 4.91 -6.03
C PRO A 71 13.92 3.88 -5.19
N ILE A 72 12.63 3.70 -5.50
CA ILE A 72 11.72 2.79 -4.79
C ILE A 72 11.31 1.57 -5.64
N ALA A 73 11.26 1.71 -6.96
CA ALA A 73 10.93 0.65 -7.90
C ALA A 73 11.55 0.91 -9.28
N VAL A 74 11.57 -0.11 -10.13
CA VAL A 74 12.00 -0.02 -11.53
C VAL A 74 10.80 -0.25 -12.43
N LEU A 75 10.56 0.70 -13.35
CA LEU A 75 9.51 0.64 -14.37
C LEU A 75 10.15 0.37 -15.73
N LYS A 76 9.61 -0.60 -16.45
CA LYS A 76 9.95 -0.89 -17.84
C LYS A 76 8.92 -0.20 -18.75
N VAL A 77 9.35 0.84 -19.44
CA VAL A 77 8.54 1.57 -20.43
C VAL A 77 8.70 0.90 -21.79
N GLU A 78 7.60 0.67 -22.52
CA GLU A 78 7.63 0.12 -23.88
C GLU A 78 8.20 1.18 -24.84
N GLY A 79 9.50 1.09 -25.15
CA GLY A 79 10.19 2.02 -26.06
C GLY A 79 11.45 2.69 -25.47
N GLU A 80 11.78 2.47 -24.20
CA GLU A 80 13.13 2.77 -23.68
C GLU A 80 14.07 1.60 -24.05
N ASP A 81 14.80 1.77 -25.15
CA ASP A 81 15.96 0.95 -25.46
C ASP A 81 16.98 1.03 -24.31
N GLU A 82 17.38 -0.14 -23.84
CA GLU A 82 18.40 -0.36 -22.83
C GLU A 82 19.73 0.30 -23.23
N ASP A 83 20.05 1.47 -22.68
CA ASP A 83 21.42 1.95 -22.70
C ASP A 83 22.24 1.18 -21.64
N SER A 84 22.90 0.13 -22.14
CA SER A 84 24.04 -0.59 -21.55
C SER A 84 23.78 -1.59 -20.41
N SER A 85 23.52 -2.85 -20.78
CA SER A 85 24.35 -4.00 -20.34
C SER A 85 24.00 -5.27 -21.11
N SER A 86 24.87 -5.63 -22.04
CA SER A 86 24.88 -6.89 -22.79
C SER A 86 24.81 -8.13 -21.88
N ASN A 87 23.88 -9.07 -22.14
CA ASN A 87 24.16 -10.33 -22.85
C ASN A 87 22.95 -11.31 -22.82
N SER A 88 22.40 -11.58 -24.02
CA SER A 88 21.81 -12.86 -24.50
C SER A 88 20.44 -13.37 -23.99
N ILE A 89 19.38 -12.98 -24.72
CA ILE A 89 18.41 -13.81 -25.51
C ILE A 89 17.82 -15.09 -24.87
N VAL A 90 16.49 -15.15 -24.67
CA VAL A 90 15.51 -15.90 -25.50
C VAL A 90 14.04 -15.59 -25.11
N GLU A 91 13.28 -15.14 -26.13
CA GLU A 91 11.88 -15.44 -26.52
C GLU A 91 10.79 -15.62 -25.44
N GLU A 92 9.83 -14.70 -25.35
CA GLU A 92 8.56 -14.67 -26.12
C GLU A 92 7.62 -15.85 -25.80
N LYS A 93 6.45 -15.55 -25.19
CA LYS A 93 5.11 -15.79 -25.77
C LYS A 93 4.01 -15.83 -24.70
N SER A 94 3.17 -14.80 -24.69
CA SER A 94 1.79 -14.85 -24.18
C SER A 94 1.01 -15.95 -24.92
N PRO A 95 0.12 -16.70 -24.26
CA PRO A 95 -1.29 -16.30 -24.34
C PRO A 95 -2.16 -16.64 -23.11
N LYS A 96 -2.98 -15.65 -22.73
CA LYS A 96 -4.44 -15.72 -22.57
C LYS A 96 -5.08 -16.98 -21.96
N SER A 97 -5.69 -16.81 -20.79
CA SER A 97 -6.90 -17.49 -20.29
C SER A 97 -7.42 -16.63 -19.13
N GLU A 98 -8.38 -15.71 -19.25
CA GLU A 98 -9.81 -15.83 -19.64
C GLU A 98 -10.54 -16.97 -18.91
N VAL A 99 -10.79 -16.75 -17.62
CA VAL A 99 -11.72 -17.56 -16.82
C VAL A 99 -13.14 -17.04 -17.05
N ASN A 100 -13.88 -17.77 -17.90
CA ASN A 100 -15.32 -17.69 -18.00
C ASN A 100 -15.94 -18.27 -16.72
N ILE A 101 -16.49 -17.43 -15.85
CA ILE A 101 -17.41 -17.90 -14.82
C ILE A 101 -18.80 -17.87 -15.43
N SER A 102 -19.26 -19.03 -15.89
CA SER A 102 -20.63 -19.27 -16.29
C SER A 102 -21.56 -19.04 -15.10
N ASN A 103 -22.62 -18.25 -15.34
CA ASN A 103 -23.80 -18.19 -14.49
C ASN A 103 -24.43 -19.58 -14.37
N ASP A 104 -24.36 -20.17 -13.18
CA ASP A 104 -25.33 -21.16 -12.71
C ASP A 104 -25.86 -20.69 -11.36
N ILE A 105 -26.91 -19.86 -11.41
CA ILE A 105 -27.74 -19.55 -10.24
C ILE A 105 -28.68 -20.73 -10.07
N GLN A 106 -28.37 -21.60 -9.11
CA GLN A 106 -29.36 -22.51 -8.53
C GLN A 106 -29.45 -22.24 -7.03
N SER A 107 -30.60 -21.68 -6.67
CA SER A 107 -31.03 -21.42 -5.30
C SER A 107 -30.95 -22.67 -4.44
N THR A 108 -30.11 -22.64 -3.41
CA THR A 108 -30.33 -23.39 -2.17
C THR A 108 -29.92 -22.49 -1.01
N SER A 109 -30.89 -22.20 -0.14
CA SER A 109 -30.78 -21.30 0.99
C SER A 109 -29.63 -21.69 1.93
N VAL A 110 -28.64 -20.81 2.06
CA VAL A 110 -27.58 -20.94 3.09
C VAL A 110 -27.83 -19.87 4.15
N ASN A 111 -28.12 -20.32 5.36
CA ASN A 111 -28.40 -19.50 6.55
C ASN A 111 -27.18 -18.64 6.91
N ILE A 112 -27.38 -17.33 7.02
CA ILE A 112 -26.32 -16.33 7.30
C ILE A 112 -26.03 -16.24 8.83
N SER A 113 -26.63 -17.11 9.64
CA SER A 113 -26.56 -17.08 11.11
C SER A 113 -25.45 -17.96 11.72
N SER A 114 -24.69 -18.72 10.93
CA SER A 114 -23.74 -19.74 11.45
C SER A 114 -22.24 -19.41 11.28
N ILE A 115 -21.88 -18.20 10.84
CA ILE A 115 -20.46 -17.79 10.71
C ILE A 115 -20.01 -16.89 11.88
N PHE A 116 -20.94 -16.41 12.71
CA PHE A 116 -20.64 -15.49 13.80
C PHE A 116 -20.41 -16.19 15.17
N ASN A 117 -19.63 -17.27 15.21
CA ASN A 117 -19.19 -17.81 16.50
C ASN A 117 -17.87 -18.58 16.36
N ASN A 118 -16.77 -17.85 16.50
CA ASN A 118 -15.57 -18.44 17.09
C ASN A 118 -15.02 -17.49 18.15
N GLN A 119 -15.27 -17.89 19.40
CA GLN A 119 -14.89 -17.24 20.63
C GLN A 119 -13.47 -17.73 20.95
N VAL A 120 -12.46 -16.87 20.79
CA VAL A 120 -11.13 -17.11 21.36
C VAL A 120 -11.02 -16.24 22.59
N ALA A 121 -10.97 -16.91 23.73
CA ALA A 121 -10.64 -16.33 25.02
C ALA A 121 -9.12 -16.12 25.09
N ASP A 122 -8.71 -14.85 25.18
CA ASP A 122 -7.43 -14.45 25.73
C ASP A 122 -7.69 -13.46 26.86
N ASP A 123 -7.59 -13.99 28.07
CA ASP A 123 -7.58 -13.32 29.36
C ASP A 123 -6.39 -12.36 29.48
N LYS A 124 -6.62 -11.10 29.11
CA LYS A 124 -5.84 -9.96 29.61
C LYS A 124 -6.78 -8.93 30.21
N ASN A 125 -7.01 -9.07 31.50
CA ASN A 125 -7.64 -8.09 32.37
C ASN A 125 -6.82 -6.79 32.41
N TRP A 126 -7.15 -5.82 31.58
CA TRP A 126 -6.74 -4.43 31.71
C TRP A 126 -7.97 -3.61 32.10
N ASN A 127 -7.94 -3.05 33.32
CA ASN A 127 -9.01 -2.25 33.88
C ASN A 127 -9.15 -0.94 33.10
N GLU A 128 -10.08 -0.94 32.15
CA GLU A 128 -10.38 0.16 31.27
C GLU A 128 -11.17 1.25 32.02
N LYS A 129 -10.44 2.24 32.52
CA LYS A 129 -11.00 3.59 32.68
C LYS A 129 -10.49 4.41 31.51
N GLU A 130 -11.12 4.27 30.36
CA GLU A 130 -11.01 5.25 29.28
C GLU A 130 -11.56 6.59 29.79
N ILE A 131 -10.68 7.37 30.41
CA ILE A 131 -10.96 8.76 30.77
C ILE A 131 -11.00 9.51 29.44
N THR A 132 -12.20 9.89 29.02
CA THR A 132 -12.38 10.77 27.86
C THR A 132 -11.53 12.04 28.03
N MET A 133 -11.01 12.61 26.94
CA MET A 133 -10.12 13.79 27.01
C MET A 133 -10.73 14.98 27.77
N ARG A 134 -12.07 15.09 27.81
CA ARG A 134 -12.82 16.04 28.66
C ARG A 134 -12.66 15.76 30.16
N GLU A 135 -12.69 14.51 30.58
CA GLU A 135 -12.54 14.10 31.98
C GLU A 135 -11.08 14.22 32.45
N ALA A 136 -10.11 13.96 31.57
CA ALA A 136 -8.69 14.18 31.84
C ALA A 136 -8.38 15.67 32.10
N LEU A 137 -9.00 16.57 31.32
CA LEU A 137 -8.83 18.02 31.50
C LEU A 137 -9.41 18.51 32.83
N ASN A 138 -10.61 18.05 33.20
CA ASN A 138 -11.24 18.42 34.47
C ASN A 138 -10.43 17.92 35.68
N LYS A 139 -9.85 16.72 35.60
CA LYS A 139 -9.01 16.16 36.66
C LYS A 139 -7.71 16.95 36.87
N LEU A 140 -7.13 17.53 35.81
CA LEU A 140 -5.92 18.35 35.87
C LEU A 140 -6.17 19.74 36.48
N LEU A 141 -7.34 20.33 36.24
CA LEU A 141 -7.73 21.62 36.82
C LEU A 141 -7.94 21.56 38.34
N LEU A 142 -8.53 20.46 38.85
CA LEU A 142 -8.75 20.25 40.29
C LEU A 142 -7.46 20.06 41.09
N ARG A 143 -6.38 19.58 40.46
CA ARG A 143 -5.08 19.37 41.13
C ARG A 143 -4.28 20.65 41.33
N LYS A 144 -4.67 21.76 40.70
CA LYS A 144 -3.97 23.05 40.79
C LYS A 144 -4.44 23.94 41.95
N TRP A 145 -5.41 23.49 42.75
CA TRP A 145 -6.01 24.23 43.87
C TRP A 145 -6.04 23.42 45.17
N ASN A 146 -4.99 22.63 45.44
CA ASN A 146 -4.75 22.02 46.75
C ASN A 146 -3.25 21.95 47.06
#